data_AF-A0A7S3SVA9-F1
#
_entry.id   AF-A0A7S3SVA9-F1
#
_cell.length_a   1.000
_cell.length_b   1.000
_cell.length_c   1.000
_cell.angle_alpha   90.00
_cell.angle_beta   90.00
_cell.angle_gamma   90.00
#
_symmetry.space_group_name_H-M   'P 1'
#
loop_
_entity.id
_entity.type
_entity.pdbx_description
1 polymer ?
#
loop_
_entity_poly.entity_id
_entity_poly.type
_entity_poly.pdbx_seq_one_letter_code
_entity_poly.pdbx_strand_id
1 'polypeptide(L)'
;VYPHLLNRVGPRWCLTTGVLLVVCAMTTLPLDGFLARMDVCRGVRLVPLGAMMFAQQVGYGLCSSTLAIWVSRHDTGVNRAVVNGLVISLSAFCQGVAPLLSSGLMDLGLSQGNLHGRYLPLLFELTLGVCAILLARPLLPGFSKSEALEEASGAEESEVDEADLEAARPREAPELDAVPGKVDAAVVEPIVNEEASTTLVSLVSLCQAR
;
A
#
# COMPACT_ATOMS: atom_id res chain seq x y z
N VAL A 1 13.72 -2.21 -11.77
CA VAL A 1 13.30 -3.62 -11.53
C VAL A 1 11.79 -3.77 -11.47
N TYR A 2 11.09 -3.04 -10.59
CA TYR A 2 9.63 -3.11 -10.48
C TYR A 2 8.83 -2.88 -11.79
N PRO A 3 9.04 -1.81 -12.58
CA PRO A 3 8.29 -1.62 -13.83
C PRO A 3 8.52 -2.73 -14.84
N HIS A 4 9.75 -3.26 -14.89
CA HIS A 4 10.07 -4.42 -15.73
C HIS A 4 9.30 -5.68 -15.29
N LEU A 5 9.18 -5.92 -13.97
CA LEU A 5 8.37 -7.01 -13.44
C LEU A 5 6.89 -6.79 -13.77
N LEU A 6 6.37 -5.60 -13.51
CA LEU A 6 4.97 -5.26 -13.73
C LEU A 6 4.56 -5.52 -15.19
N ASN A 7 5.39 -5.12 -16.15
CA ASN A 7 5.12 -5.32 -17.58
C ASN A 7 5.17 -6.79 -18.00
N ARG A 8 5.94 -7.65 -17.31
CA ARG A 8 6.10 -9.07 -17.67
C ARG A 8 5.06 -9.99 -17.07
N VAL A 9 4.69 -9.77 -15.80
CA VAL A 9 3.83 -10.68 -15.02
C VAL A 9 2.50 -10.04 -14.60
N GLY A 10 2.37 -8.73 -14.72
CA GLY A 10 1.14 -8.00 -14.42
C GLY A 10 0.97 -7.63 -12.93
N PRO A 11 0.08 -6.67 -12.64
CA PRO A 11 -0.17 -6.14 -11.29
C PRO A 11 -0.71 -7.21 -10.34
N ARG A 12 -1.59 -8.10 -10.82
CA ARG A 12 -2.15 -9.18 -10.01
C ARG A 12 -1.06 -10.09 -9.45
N TRP A 13 -0.08 -10.45 -10.28
CA TRP A 13 1.03 -11.31 -9.85
C TRP A 13 1.97 -10.57 -8.90
N CYS A 14 2.26 -9.30 -9.17
CA CYS A 14 3.07 -8.45 -8.28
C CYS A 14 2.44 -8.32 -6.89
N LEU A 15 1.13 -8.07 -6.81
CA LEU A 15 0.43 -7.99 -5.54
C LEU A 15 0.43 -9.33 -4.80
N THR A 16 0.06 -10.43 -5.46
CA THR A 16 0.02 -11.75 -4.80
C THR A 16 1.39 -12.18 -4.31
N THR A 17 2.44 -11.92 -5.09
CA THR A 17 3.81 -12.28 -4.73
C THR A 17 4.31 -11.41 -3.58
N GLY A 18 4.01 -10.11 -3.60
CA GLY A 18 4.35 -9.21 -2.50
C GLY A 18 3.72 -9.64 -1.17
N VAL A 19 2.42 -9.95 -1.17
CA VAL A 19 1.73 -10.39 0.05
C VAL A 19 2.23 -11.77 0.50
N LEU A 20 2.42 -12.71 -0.42
CA LEU A 20 3.00 -14.03 -0.09
C LEU A 20 4.40 -13.89 0.51
N LEU A 21 5.24 -13.00 -0.02
CA LEU A 21 6.59 -12.76 0.51
C LEU A 21 6.54 -12.23 1.95
N VAL A 22 5.66 -11.28 2.24
CA VAL A 22 5.45 -10.74 3.59
C VAL A 22 4.96 -11.84 4.53
N VAL A 23 3.95 -12.61 4.12
CA VAL A 23 3.41 -13.74 4.88
C VAL A 23 4.48 -14.80 5.17
N CYS A 24 5.28 -15.18 4.16
CA CYS A 24 6.36 -16.15 4.31
C CYS A 24 7.44 -15.63 5.26
N ALA A 25 7.83 -14.36 5.14
CA ALA A 25 8.81 -13.73 6.02
C ALA A 25 8.32 -13.71 7.48
N MET A 26 7.04 -13.43 7.69
CA MET A 26 6.42 -13.40 9.01
C MET A 26 6.26 -14.80 9.63
N THR A 27 6.02 -15.84 8.84
CA THR A 27 5.73 -17.20 9.34
C THR A 27 6.97 -18.07 9.55
N THR A 28 8.00 -17.95 8.71
CA THR A 28 9.17 -18.84 8.72
C THR A 28 10.21 -18.48 9.79
N LEU A 29 10.33 -17.21 10.12
CA LEU A 29 11.39 -16.68 11.00
C LEU A 29 11.12 -16.72 12.52
N PRO A 30 9.88 -16.57 13.04
CA PRO A 30 9.66 -16.62 14.48
C PRO A 30 9.82 -18.02 15.06
N LEU A 31 9.83 -19.09 14.23
CA LEU A 31 9.88 -20.48 14.69
C LEU A 31 11.25 -20.89 15.25
N ASP A 32 12.37 -20.41 14.70
CA ASP A 32 13.72 -20.87 15.12
C ASP A 32 14.66 -19.74 15.59
N GLY A 33 14.55 -18.52 15.04
CA GLY A 33 15.56 -17.47 15.26
C GLY A 33 15.47 -16.72 16.60
N PHE A 34 14.24 -16.45 17.05
CA PHE A 34 13.99 -15.64 18.26
C PHE A 34 13.99 -16.45 19.56
N LEU A 35 13.92 -17.78 19.48
CA LEU A 35 13.90 -18.67 20.64
C LEU A 35 15.24 -19.36 20.92
N ALA A 36 16.19 -19.35 19.97
CA ALA A 36 17.53 -19.87 20.21
C ALA A 36 18.21 -19.11 21.38
N ARG A 37 18.71 -19.83 22.38
CA ARG A 37 19.34 -19.24 23.59
C ARG A 37 20.35 -18.14 23.22
N MET A 38 20.20 -16.98 23.87
CA MET A 38 21.03 -15.77 23.67
C MET A 38 22.55 -16.04 23.76
N ASP A 39 22.93 -17.09 24.46
CA ASP A 39 24.32 -17.42 24.76
C ASP A 39 25.05 -18.12 23.61
N VAL A 40 24.33 -18.68 22.62
CA VAL A 40 24.92 -19.54 21.59
C VAL A 40 25.12 -18.81 20.25
N CYS A 41 24.31 -17.80 19.91
CA CYS A 41 24.28 -17.21 18.56
C CYS A 41 24.20 -15.67 18.56
N ARG A 42 25.17 -14.97 19.19
CA ARG A 42 25.13 -13.49 19.28
C ARG A 42 25.23 -12.76 17.94
N GLY A 43 26.00 -13.27 16.97
CA GLY A 43 26.17 -12.62 15.66
C GLY A 43 25.22 -13.14 14.57
N VAL A 44 25.00 -14.46 14.55
CA VAL A 44 24.22 -15.12 13.47
C VAL A 44 22.73 -14.78 13.54
N ARG A 45 22.22 -14.32 14.69
CA ARG A 45 20.82 -13.88 14.87
C ARG A 45 20.42 -12.65 14.07
N LEU A 46 21.37 -11.77 13.74
CA LEU A 46 21.07 -10.57 12.95
C LEU A 46 20.82 -10.89 11.48
N VAL A 47 21.37 -12.00 10.97
CA VAL A 47 21.19 -12.44 9.59
C VAL A 47 19.73 -12.79 9.27
N PRO A 48 19.03 -13.67 10.02
CA PRO A 48 17.63 -13.96 9.78
C PRO A 48 16.75 -12.72 9.97
N LEU A 49 17.04 -11.88 10.98
CA LEU A 49 16.30 -10.64 11.19
C LEU A 49 16.47 -9.65 10.02
N GLY A 50 17.69 -9.49 9.52
CA GLY A 50 17.97 -8.66 8.35
C GLY A 50 17.30 -9.20 7.09
N ALA A 51 17.34 -10.52 6.88
CA ALA A 51 16.65 -11.18 5.77
C ALA A 51 15.12 -11.01 5.86
N MET A 52 14.55 -11.10 7.06
CA MET A 52 13.14 -10.83 7.34
C MET A 52 12.75 -9.40 6.96
N MET A 53 13.49 -8.42 7.49
CA MET A 53 13.25 -7.00 7.21
C MET A 53 13.40 -6.72 5.71
N PHE A 54 14.43 -7.29 5.07
CA PHE A 54 14.62 -7.15 3.63
C PHE A 54 13.42 -7.71 2.84
N ALA A 55 12.99 -8.94 3.14
CA ALA A 55 11.84 -9.57 2.48
C ALA A 55 10.55 -8.77 2.69
N GLN A 56 10.33 -8.25 3.90
CA GLN A 56 9.19 -7.36 4.19
C GLN A 56 9.23 -6.08 3.37
N GLN A 57 10.38 -5.41 3.27
CA GLN A 57 10.52 -4.17 2.51
C GLN A 57 10.33 -4.41 1.00
N VAL A 58 10.84 -5.53 0.48
CA VAL A 58 10.61 -5.92 -0.92
C VAL A 58 9.12 -6.18 -1.16
N GLY A 59 8.47 -6.96 -0.30
CA GLY A 59 7.05 -7.28 -0.44
C GLY A 59 6.17 -6.03 -0.32
N TYR A 60 6.47 -5.16 0.65
CA TYR A 60 5.81 -3.87 0.83
C TYR A 60 5.98 -2.97 -0.40
N GLY A 61 7.18 -2.88 -0.96
CA GLY A 61 7.45 -2.11 -2.19
C GLY A 61 6.63 -2.60 -3.39
N LEU A 62 6.52 -3.92 -3.57
CA LEU A 62 5.68 -4.51 -4.62
C LEU A 62 4.20 -4.18 -4.40
N CYS A 63 3.68 -4.39 -3.20
CA CYS A 63 2.27 -4.17 -2.89
C CYS A 63 1.88 -2.69 -3.00
N SER A 64 2.63 -1.79 -2.36
CA SER A 64 2.35 -0.34 -2.34
C SER A 64 2.38 0.27 -3.74
N SER A 65 3.41 -0.05 -4.53
CA SER A 65 3.54 0.45 -5.90
C SER A 65 2.42 -0.09 -6.80
N THR A 66 1.99 -1.34 -6.61
CA THR A 66 0.90 -1.94 -7.39
C THR A 66 -0.43 -1.27 -7.06
N LEU A 67 -0.69 -1.04 -5.77
CA LEU A 67 -1.89 -0.35 -5.30
C LEU A 67 -1.95 1.08 -5.82
N ALA A 68 -0.84 1.82 -5.77
CA ALA A 68 -0.80 3.20 -6.27
C ALA A 68 -1.16 3.30 -7.76
N ILE A 69 -0.64 2.39 -8.58
CA ILE A 69 -0.94 2.33 -10.02
C ILE A 69 -2.40 1.92 -10.23
N TRP A 70 -2.89 0.92 -9.48
CA TRP A 70 -4.27 0.45 -9.60
C TRP A 70 -5.28 1.54 -9.23
N VAL A 71 -5.04 2.24 -8.11
CA VAL A 71 -5.84 3.39 -7.69
C VAL A 71 -5.82 4.47 -8.77
N SER A 72 -4.64 4.82 -9.29
CA SER A 72 -4.51 5.87 -10.32
C SER A 72 -5.25 5.55 -11.62
N ARG A 73 -5.38 4.26 -11.97
CA ARG A 73 -6.10 3.79 -13.17
C ARG A 73 -7.62 3.77 -13.00
N HIS A 74 -8.10 3.43 -11.80
CA HIS A 74 -9.55 3.40 -11.52
C HIS A 74 -10.15 4.79 -11.28
N ASP A 75 -9.32 5.81 -11.11
CA ASP A 75 -9.75 7.16 -10.74
C ASP A 75 -10.12 8.06 -11.94
N THR A 76 -10.40 7.49 -13.12
CA THR A 76 -10.84 8.26 -14.29
C THR A 76 -12.21 8.89 -14.01
N GLY A 77 -12.21 10.12 -13.50
CA GLY A 77 -13.41 10.90 -13.18
C GLY A 77 -13.57 11.32 -11.71
N VAL A 78 -12.67 10.87 -10.82
CA VAL A 78 -12.69 11.22 -9.39
C VAL A 78 -11.44 12.06 -9.07
N ASN A 79 -11.52 12.87 -8.01
CA ASN A 79 -10.42 13.76 -7.61
C ASN A 79 -9.28 12.95 -6.96
N ARG A 80 -8.21 12.72 -7.72
CA ARG A 80 -6.97 12.01 -7.31
C ARG A 80 -6.42 12.48 -5.97
N ALA A 81 -6.55 13.76 -5.63
CA ALA A 81 -6.07 14.28 -4.35
C ALA A 81 -6.86 13.71 -3.17
N VAL A 82 -8.17 13.52 -3.33
CA VAL A 82 -9.05 12.96 -2.30
C VAL A 82 -8.74 11.48 -2.08
N VAL A 83 -8.57 10.71 -3.16
CA VAL A 83 -8.28 9.28 -3.06
C VAL A 83 -6.89 9.03 -2.45
N ASN A 84 -5.88 9.78 -2.88
CA ASN A 84 -4.55 9.71 -2.27
C ASN A 84 -4.59 10.12 -0.79
N GLY A 85 -5.34 11.17 -0.45
CA GLY A 85 -5.55 11.58 0.94
C GLY A 85 -6.15 10.46 1.77
N LEU A 86 -7.21 9.81 1.28
CA LEU A 86 -7.87 8.70 1.95
C LEU A 86 -6.93 7.51 2.15
N VAL A 87 -6.16 7.13 1.14
CA VAL A 87 -5.18 6.02 1.22
C VAL A 87 -4.09 6.33 2.26
N ILE A 88 -3.55 7.55 2.27
CA ILE A 88 -2.52 7.96 3.23
C ILE A 88 -3.09 7.99 4.65
N SER A 89 -4.27 8.59 4.85
CA SER A 89 -4.94 8.65 6.16
C SER A 89 -5.26 7.26 6.68
N LEU A 90 -5.75 6.35 5.83
CA LEU A 90 -6.02 4.97 6.20
C LEU A 90 -4.72 4.24 6.58
N SER A 91 -3.64 4.44 5.80
CA SER A 91 -2.34 3.86 6.13
C SER A 91 -1.82 4.33 7.50
N ALA A 92 -1.90 5.64 7.77
CA ALA A 92 -1.52 6.20 9.06
C ALA A 92 -2.39 5.65 10.20
N PHE A 93 -3.70 5.52 9.98
CA PHE A 93 -4.61 4.90 10.95
C PHE A 93 -4.22 3.45 11.24
N CYS A 94 -3.98 2.63 10.20
CA CYS A 94 -3.54 1.25 10.37
C CYS A 94 -2.21 1.15 11.13
N GLN A 95 -1.25 2.03 10.86
CA GLN A 95 0.02 2.08 11.58
C GLN A 95 -0.16 2.46 13.06
N GLY A 96 -1.13 3.31 13.38
CA GLY A 96 -1.46 3.67 14.77
C GLY A 96 -2.19 2.56 15.53
N VAL A 97 -3.10 1.84 14.87
CA VAL A 97 -3.92 0.79 15.50
C VAL A 97 -3.19 -0.55 15.60
N ALA A 98 -2.34 -0.88 14.63
CA ALA A 98 -1.69 -2.19 14.56
C ALA A 98 -0.89 -2.56 15.83
N PRO A 99 -0.09 -1.67 16.46
CA PRO A 99 0.63 -1.99 17.69
C PRO A 99 -0.30 -2.29 18.87
N LEU A 100 -1.40 -1.53 19.01
CA LEU A 100 -2.38 -1.72 20.08
C LEU A 100 -3.10 -3.06 19.91
N LEU A 101 -3.52 -3.36 18.68
CA LEU A 101 -4.18 -4.62 18.35
C LEU A 101 -3.24 -5.81 18.54
N SER A 102 -1.99 -5.71 18.09
CA SER A 102 -0.97 -6.75 18.28
C SER A 102 -0.67 -7.00 19.76
N SER A 103 -0.58 -5.94 20.57
CA SER A 103 -0.37 -6.07 22.02
C SER A 103 -1.55 -6.78 22.68
N GLY A 104 -2.79 -6.35 22.38
CA GLY A 104 -3.99 -6.97 22.95
C GLY A 104 -4.16 -8.43 22.55
N LEU A 105 -3.87 -8.78 21.29
CA LEU A 105 -3.89 -10.16 20.82
C LEU A 105 -2.81 -11.02 21.49
N MET A 106 -1.62 -10.45 21.73
CA MET A 106 -0.55 -11.13 22.44
C MET A 106 -0.92 -11.37 23.91
N ASP A 107 -1.45 -10.37 24.61
CA ASP A 107 -1.91 -10.49 25.99
C ASP A 107 -3.03 -11.52 26.13
N LEU A 108 -3.99 -11.49 25.20
CA LEU A 108 -5.06 -12.50 25.14
C LEU A 108 -4.49 -13.90 24.96
N GLY A 109 -3.54 -14.09 24.03
CA GLY A 109 -2.89 -15.37 23.81
C GLY A 109 -2.11 -15.88 25.03
N LEU A 110 -1.40 -14.98 25.72
CA LEU A 110 -0.65 -15.33 26.93
C LEU A 110 -1.56 -15.65 28.12
N SER A 111 -2.69 -14.95 28.25
CA SER A 111 -3.65 -15.16 29.35
C SER A 111 -4.28 -16.55 29.36
N GLN A 112 -4.38 -17.20 28.20
CA GLN A 112 -4.94 -18.55 28.05
C GLN A 112 -3.95 -19.67 28.45
N GLY A 113 -2.72 -19.33 28.84
CA GLY A 113 -1.71 -20.31 29.28
C GLY A 113 -1.17 -21.21 28.16
N ASN A 114 -1.51 -20.95 26.90
CA ASN A 114 -1.03 -21.71 25.76
C ASN A 114 0.27 -21.10 25.23
N LEU A 115 1.33 -21.91 25.10
CA LEU A 115 2.59 -21.50 24.47
C LEU A 115 2.40 -20.94 23.05
N HIS A 116 1.35 -21.38 22.36
CA HIS A 116 1.00 -20.90 21.02
C HIS A 116 0.35 -19.51 21.01
N GLY A 117 -0.12 -19.02 22.16
CA GLY A 117 -0.77 -17.71 22.26
C GLY A 117 0.12 -16.54 21.82
N ARG A 118 1.44 -16.71 21.86
CA ARG A 118 2.42 -15.74 21.35
C ARG A 118 2.35 -15.55 19.84
N TYR A 119 1.83 -16.53 19.10
CA TYR A 119 1.67 -16.46 17.64
C TYR A 119 0.29 -15.94 17.22
N LEU A 120 -0.57 -15.58 18.17
CA LEU A 120 -1.93 -15.11 17.87
C LEU A 120 -1.94 -13.80 17.03
N PRO A 121 -1.09 -12.79 17.31
CA PRO A 121 -0.96 -11.63 16.43
C PRO A 121 -0.51 -11.99 15.01
N LEU A 122 0.42 -12.94 14.90
CA LEU A 122 0.95 -13.41 13.62
C LEU A 122 -0.14 -14.11 12.79
N LEU A 123 -0.94 -14.98 13.41
CA LEU A 123 -2.05 -15.66 12.75
C LEU A 123 -3.14 -14.66 12.31
N PHE A 124 -3.38 -13.63 13.12
CA PHE A 124 -4.30 -12.56 12.77
C PHE A 124 -3.82 -11.77 11.56
N GLU A 125 -2.54 -11.34 11.54
CA GLU A 125 -1.94 -10.65 10.39
C GLU A 125 -1.95 -11.51 9.13
N LEU A 126 -1.64 -12.81 9.26
CA LEU A 126 -1.74 -13.78 8.16
C LEU A 126 -3.16 -13.82 7.58
N THR A 127 -4.17 -13.87 8.47
CA THR A 127 -5.58 -13.90 8.07
C THR A 127 -5.96 -12.63 7.32
N LEU A 128 -5.54 -11.46 7.82
CA LEU A 128 -5.76 -10.18 7.12
C LEU A 128 -5.08 -10.15 5.74
N GLY A 129 -3.85 -10.64 5.64
CA GLY A 129 -3.13 -10.72 4.37
C GLY A 129 -3.84 -11.61 3.35
N VAL A 130 -4.32 -12.78 3.77
CA VAL A 130 -5.09 -13.71 2.92
C VAL A 130 -6.42 -13.07 2.49
N CYS A 131 -7.14 -12.44 3.43
CA CYS A 131 -8.37 -11.71 3.12
C CYS A 131 -8.13 -10.59 2.09
N ALA A 132 -7.05 -9.82 2.24
CA ALA A 132 -6.68 -8.77 1.30
C ALA A 132 -6.40 -9.33 -0.10
N ILE A 133 -5.70 -10.46 -0.22
CA ILE A 133 -5.50 -11.14 -1.52
C ILE A 133 -6.84 -11.56 -2.11
N LEU A 134 -7.69 -12.22 -1.33
CA LEU A 134 -8.97 -12.73 -1.81
C LEU A 134 -9.91 -11.61 -2.28
N LEU A 135 -9.92 -10.48 -1.57
CA LEU A 135 -10.68 -9.28 -1.92
C LEU A 135 -10.11 -8.56 -3.15
N ALA A 136 -8.79 -8.49 -3.29
CA ALA A 136 -8.14 -7.84 -4.43
C ALA A 136 -8.20 -8.68 -5.72
N ARG A 137 -8.26 -10.02 -5.59
CA ARG A 137 -8.22 -10.96 -6.73
C ARG A 137 -9.31 -10.74 -7.79
N PRO A 138 -10.59 -10.49 -7.47
CA PRO A 138 -11.61 -10.19 -8.48
C PRO A 138 -11.51 -8.77 -9.05
N LEU A 139 -10.95 -7.83 -8.30
CA LEU A 139 -10.86 -6.41 -8.67
C LEU A 139 -9.66 -6.11 -9.59
N LEU A 140 -8.63 -6.96 -9.55
CA LEU A 140 -7.45 -6.78 -10.39
C LEU A 140 -7.64 -7.43 -11.76
N PRO A 141 -7.59 -6.66 -12.86
CA PRO A 141 -7.65 -7.23 -14.19
C PRO A 141 -6.52 -8.25 -14.36
N GLY A 142 -6.88 -9.45 -14.81
CA GLY A 142 -5.89 -10.39 -15.31
C GLY A 142 -5.36 -9.82 -16.61
N PHE A 143 -4.10 -9.36 -16.63
CA PHE A 143 -3.52 -8.78 -17.84
C PHE A 143 -3.62 -9.78 -18.99
N SER A 144 -4.38 -9.43 -20.03
CA SER A 144 -4.15 -10.01 -21.34
C SER A 144 -2.89 -9.32 -21.89
N LYS A 145 -1.95 -10.07 -22.47
CA LYS A 145 -0.69 -9.53 -23.02
C LYS A 145 -0.89 -8.40 -24.06
N SER A 146 -2.11 -8.16 -24.53
CA SER A 146 -2.43 -7.22 -25.60
C SER A 146 -2.37 -5.75 -25.14
N GLU A 147 -2.90 -5.42 -23.96
CA GLU A 147 -3.02 -4.01 -23.52
C GLU A 147 -1.68 -3.42 -23.06
N ALA A 148 -0.75 -4.25 -22.55
CA ALA A 148 0.59 -3.81 -22.15
C ALA A 148 1.44 -3.34 -23.33
N LEU A 149 1.23 -3.93 -24.51
CA LEU A 149 1.97 -3.60 -25.72
C LEU A 149 1.50 -2.28 -26.32
N GLU A 150 0.21 -1.97 -26.26
CA GLU A 150 -0.33 -0.68 -26.72
C GLU A 150 0.07 0.48 -25.80
N GLU A 151 0.08 0.27 -24.48
CA GLU A 151 0.46 1.32 -23.52
C GLU A 151 1.96 1.62 -23.57
N ALA A 152 2.79 0.59 -23.80
CA ALA A 152 4.23 0.76 -24.01
C ALA A 152 4.55 1.44 -25.36
N SER A 153 3.76 1.19 -26.41
CA SER A 153 3.93 1.90 -27.68
C SER A 153 3.45 3.35 -27.62
N GLY A 154 2.44 3.67 -26.79
CA GLY A 154 1.92 5.03 -26.63
C GLY A 154 2.79 5.94 -25.74
N ALA A 155 3.55 5.37 -24.81
CA ALA A 155 4.39 6.15 -23.89
C ALA A 155 5.72 6.64 -24.49
N GLU A 156 6.20 6.01 -25.58
CA GLU A 156 7.41 6.47 -26.30
C GLU A 156 7.11 7.57 -27.34
N GLU A 157 5.84 7.86 -27.65
CA GLU A 157 5.47 8.96 -28.58
C GLU A 157 5.23 10.31 -27.90
N SER A 158 5.31 10.41 -26.56
CA SER A 158 5.18 11.68 -25.83
C SER A 158 6.54 12.27 -25.44
N GLU A 159 7.49 12.29 -26.37
CA GLU A 159 8.76 13.03 -26.25
C GLU A 159 8.93 13.96 -27.45
N VAL A 160 7.99 14.89 -27.69
CA VAL A 160 8.26 16.16 -28.39
C VAL A 160 7.20 17.20 -27.99
N ASP A 161 7.58 18.14 -27.12
CA ASP A 161 7.45 19.57 -27.44
C ASP A 161 8.33 20.35 -26.44
N GLU A 162 9.62 20.34 -26.74
CA GLU A 162 10.67 21.16 -26.11
C GLU A 162 10.50 22.66 -26.44
N ALA A 163 9.31 23.08 -26.90
CA ALA A 163 8.98 24.46 -27.27
C ALA A 163 8.41 25.29 -26.10
N ASP A 164 8.00 24.67 -24.99
CA ASP A 164 7.41 25.39 -23.84
C ASP A 164 8.40 25.66 -22.68
N LEU A 165 9.65 25.19 -22.77
CA LEU A 165 10.66 25.39 -21.71
C LEU A 165 11.38 26.76 -21.76
N GLU A 166 11.17 27.59 -22.80
CA GLU A 166 11.73 28.96 -22.85
C GLU A 166 10.82 30.04 -22.20
N ALA A 167 9.59 29.72 -21.80
CA ALA A 167 8.67 30.68 -21.18
C ALA A 167 8.84 30.83 -19.65
N ALA A 168 9.61 29.96 -18.99
CA ALA A 168 9.82 29.96 -17.55
C ALA A 168 11.05 30.80 -17.11
N ARG A 169 11.27 31.97 -17.73
CA ARG A 169 12.13 32.98 -17.10
C ARG A 169 11.42 33.50 -15.84
N PRO A 170 12.15 33.66 -14.71
CA PRO A 170 11.58 34.24 -13.50
C PRO A 170 11.16 35.68 -13.78
N ARG A 171 9.85 35.94 -13.87
CA ARG A 171 9.33 37.30 -13.78
C ARG A 171 9.52 37.77 -12.34
N GLU A 172 10.16 38.92 -12.21
CA GLU A 172 10.36 39.64 -10.96
C GLU A 172 9.07 39.67 -10.13
N ALA A 173 9.22 39.36 -8.84
CA ALA A 173 8.12 39.33 -7.89
C ALA A 173 7.45 40.72 -7.81
N PRO A 174 6.14 40.84 -8.08
CA PRO A 174 5.43 42.08 -7.81
C PRO A 174 5.33 42.29 -6.30
N GLU A 175 5.66 43.50 -5.85
CA GLU A 175 5.43 43.99 -4.50
C GLU A 175 3.98 43.74 -4.07
N LEU A 176 3.85 43.13 -2.89
CA LEU A 176 2.59 42.68 -2.30
C LEU A 176 1.88 43.88 -1.66
N ASP A 177 1.04 44.60 -2.41
CA ASP A 177 0.07 45.51 -1.81
C ASP A 177 -1.14 44.73 -1.29
N ALA A 178 -1.36 44.84 0.01
CA ALA A 178 -2.39 44.14 0.75
C ALA A 178 -3.81 44.58 0.34
N VAL A 179 -4.58 43.65 -0.22
CA VAL A 179 -6.03 43.80 -0.43
C VAL A 179 -6.79 42.82 0.46
N PRO A 180 -7.56 43.29 1.47
CA PRO A 180 -8.46 42.43 2.23
C PRO A 180 -9.74 42.20 1.40
N GLY A 181 -9.77 41.10 0.66
CA GLY A 181 -10.91 40.68 -0.17
C GLY A 181 -11.50 39.35 0.32
N LYS A 182 -12.71 39.43 0.85
CA LYS A 182 -13.60 38.35 1.29
C LYS A 182 -13.69 37.25 0.22
N VAL A 183 -13.22 36.05 0.53
CA VAL A 183 -13.37 34.87 -0.34
C VAL A 183 -14.69 34.20 0.02
N ASP A 184 -15.69 34.38 -0.82
CA ASP A 184 -16.92 33.61 -0.77
C ASP A 184 -16.58 32.16 -1.16
N ALA A 185 -16.74 31.25 -0.19
CA ALA A 185 -16.56 29.82 -0.37
C ALA A 185 -17.63 29.29 -1.33
N ALA A 186 -17.27 29.14 -2.60
CA ALA A 186 -18.04 28.33 -3.53
C ALA A 186 -17.98 26.88 -3.05
N VAL A 187 -19.09 26.42 -2.48
CA VAL A 187 -19.36 25.02 -2.15
C VAL A 187 -19.39 24.26 -3.47
N VAL A 188 -18.26 23.67 -3.83
CA VAL A 188 -18.18 22.64 -4.87
C VAL A 188 -18.79 21.39 -4.25
N GLU A 189 -20.06 21.11 -4.57
CA GLU A 189 -20.68 19.83 -4.22
C GLU A 189 -19.89 18.71 -4.93
N PRO A 190 -19.28 17.77 -4.19
CA PRO A 190 -18.62 16.65 -4.81
C PRO A 190 -19.70 15.74 -5.41
N ILE A 191 -19.67 15.55 -6.73
CA ILE A 191 -20.38 14.45 -7.40
C ILE A 191 -19.64 13.17 -6.99
N VAL A 192 -19.95 12.69 -5.78
CA VAL A 192 -19.50 11.41 -5.28
C VAL A 192 -20.31 10.37 -6.02
N ASN A 193 -19.65 9.61 -6.89
CA ASN A 193 -20.25 8.40 -7.45
C ASN A 193 -20.47 7.41 -6.30
N GLU A 194 -21.71 7.32 -5.81
CA GLU A 194 -22.09 6.57 -4.60
C GLU A 194 -21.63 5.10 -4.64
N GLU A 195 -21.53 4.51 -5.83
CA GLU A 195 -21.13 3.11 -6.02
C GLU A 195 -19.63 2.84 -5.74
N ALA A 196 -18.75 3.80 -6.05
CA ALA A 196 -17.31 3.68 -5.79
C ALA A 196 -16.99 3.99 -4.31
N SER A 197 -17.72 4.93 -3.72
CA SER A 197 -17.62 5.25 -2.29
C SER A 197 -18.12 4.09 -1.43
N THR A 198 -19.24 3.46 -1.79
CA THR A 198 -19.76 2.30 -1.05
C THR A 198 -18.87 1.07 -1.15
N THR A 199 -18.13 0.84 -2.24
CA THR A 199 -17.20 -0.31 -2.34
C THR A 199 -15.93 -0.11 -1.51
N LEU A 200 -15.34 1.10 -1.50
CA LEU A 200 -14.20 1.43 -0.64
C LEU A 200 -14.62 1.47 0.85
N VAL A 201 -15.78 2.05 1.16
CA VAL A 201 -16.36 2.03 2.51
C VAL A 201 -16.74 0.61 2.92
N SER A 202 -17.19 -0.26 2.01
CA SER A 202 -17.46 -1.67 2.33
C SER A 202 -16.17 -2.46 2.61
N LEU A 203 -15.08 -2.17 1.88
CA LEU A 203 -13.75 -2.72 2.16
C LEU A 203 -13.21 -2.26 3.53
N VAL A 204 -13.49 -1.01 3.91
CA VAL A 204 -13.13 -0.43 5.21
C VAL A 204 -14.03 -0.95 6.34
N SER A 205 -15.35 -1.07 6.13
CA SER A 205 -16.29 -1.66 7.09
C SER A 205 -16.09 -3.15 7.28
N LEU A 206 -15.63 -3.89 6.27
CA LEU A 206 -15.21 -5.29 6.46
C LEU A 206 -13.97 -5.41 7.35
N CYS A 207 -13.11 -4.39 7.36
CA CYS A 207 -11.94 -4.32 8.24
C CYS A 207 -12.27 -3.76 9.64
N GLN A 208 -13.41 -3.10 9.82
CA GLN A 208 -13.85 -2.50 11.09
C GLN A 208 -15.00 -3.25 11.79
N ALA A 209 -15.70 -4.15 11.10
CA ALA A 209 -16.72 -5.01 11.69
C ALA A 209 -16.07 -6.24 12.36
N ARG A 210 -15.33 -6.00 13.45
CA ARG A 210 -15.10 -6.94 14.57
C ARG A 210 -14.39 -6.25 15.72
#